data_AF-A0A6P4Y3I1-F1
#
_entry.id   AF-A0A6P4Y3I1-F1
#
_cell.length_a   1.000
_cell.length_b   1.000
_cell.length_c   1.000
_cell.angle_alpha   90.00
_cell.angle_beta   90.00
_cell.angle_gamma   90.00
#
_symmetry.space_group_name_H-M   'P 1'
#
loop_
_entity.id
_entity.type
_entity.pdbx_description
1 polymer ?
#
loop_
_entity_poly.entity_id
_entity_poly.type
_entity_poly.pdbx_seq_one_letter_code
_entity_poly.pdbx_strand_id
1 'polypeptide(L)'
;AQFMYRRSEAPRLSSFIEESKKESIEEEDEYDYDDHEDHDHSLSDSQTFQWPRLSDQNEARLRSCLEEIHSVIGDSVPQHILVDTVMKCDFDLEKALDAVLSLQVHQFF
;
A
#
# COMPACT_ATOMS: atom_id res chain seq x y z
N ALA A 1 38.22 -44.71 -1.20
CA ALA A 1 37.75 -44.44 0.18
C ALA A 1 36.24 -44.29 0.14
N GLN A 2 35.50 -45.01 0.98
CA GLN A 2 34.03 -44.90 1.08
C GLN A 2 33.71 -44.28 2.44
N PHE A 3 33.14 -43.08 2.43
CA PHE A 3 32.75 -42.37 3.65
C PHE A 3 31.38 -42.87 4.10
N MET A 4 31.28 -43.48 5.28
CA MET A 4 29.98 -43.84 5.87
C MET A 4 29.41 -42.60 6.57
N TYR A 5 28.28 -42.10 6.08
CA TYR A 5 27.53 -41.02 6.74
C TYR A 5 26.77 -41.57 7.96
N ARG A 6 27.15 -41.13 9.17
CA ARG A 6 26.56 -41.59 10.43
C ARG A 6 25.29 -40.80 10.75
N ARG A 7 24.14 -41.32 10.30
CA ARG A 7 22.81 -40.67 10.49
C ARG A 7 22.41 -40.51 11.98
N SER A 8 23.09 -41.19 12.91
CA SER A 8 22.88 -41.03 14.36
C SER A 8 23.39 -39.69 14.92
N GLU A 9 24.26 -39.00 14.19
CA GLU A 9 24.77 -37.65 14.53
C GLU A 9 24.13 -36.57 13.64
N ALA A 10 22.93 -36.83 13.12
CA ALA A 10 22.17 -35.79 12.44
C ALA A 10 21.90 -34.66 13.46
N PRO A 11 22.32 -33.41 13.20
CA PRO A 11 22.00 -32.30 14.09
C PRO A 11 20.49 -32.21 14.22
N ARG A 12 19.99 -32.13 15.46
CA ARG A 12 18.56 -32.16 15.76
C ARG A 12 17.93 -30.93 15.12
N LEU A 13 17.02 -31.14 14.18
CA LEU A 13 16.28 -30.08 13.49
C LEU A 13 15.65 -29.07 14.48
N SER A 14 15.34 -29.54 15.70
CA SER A 14 14.82 -28.73 16.81
C SER A 14 15.73 -27.57 17.22
N SER A 15 17.06 -27.73 17.15
CA SER A 15 17.99 -26.65 17.54
C SER A 15 17.98 -25.51 16.52
N PHE A 16 17.76 -25.81 15.24
CA PHE A 16 17.64 -24.77 14.21
C PHE A 16 16.31 -24.02 14.32
N ILE A 17 15.21 -24.70 14.68
CA ILE A 17 13.90 -24.05 14.87
C ILE A 17 13.91 -23.14 16.11
N GLU A 18 14.60 -23.54 17.18
CA GLU A 18 14.77 -22.68 18.36
C GLU A 18 15.69 -21.49 18.06
N GLU A 19 16.69 -21.67 17.20
CA GLU A 19 17.55 -20.58 16.70
C GLU A 19 16.78 -19.58 15.83
N SER A 20 15.86 -20.03 14.98
CA SER A 20 15.05 -19.13 14.16
C SER A 20 13.89 -18.48 14.92
N LYS A 21 13.40 -19.05 16.02
CA LYS A 21 12.37 -18.41 16.85
C LYS A 21 12.86 -17.13 17.56
N LYS A 22 14.16 -17.02 17.81
CA LYS A 22 14.77 -15.82 18.42
C LYS A 22 15.08 -14.72 17.40
N GLU A 23 15.11 -15.05 16.11
CA GLU A 23 14.96 -14.12 14.99
C GLU A 23 13.48 -14.13 14.57
N SER A 24 12.60 -13.65 15.48
CA SER A 24 11.20 -13.49 15.15
C SER A 24 11.08 -12.39 14.10
N ILE A 25 11.14 -12.78 12.82
CA ILE A 25 10.64 -11.93 11.74
C ILE A 25 9.15 -11.72 12.06
N GLU A 26 8.75 -10.46 12.22
CA GLU A 26 7.32 -10.14 12.36
C GLU A 26 6.65 -10.61 11.07
N GLU A 27 5.82 -11.64 11.18
CA GLU A 27 4.89 -12.00 10.12
C GLU A 27 3.90 -10.82 10.05
N GLU A 28 3.97 -10.01 8.99
CA GLU A 28 2.90 -9.07 8.62
C GLU A 28 1.68 -9.91 8.20
N ASP A 29 0.97 -10.46 9.19
CA ASP A 29 -0.45 -10.71 9.05
C ASP A 29 -1.13 -9.37 9.25
N GLU A 30 -1.79 -8.87 8.20
CA GLU A 30 -3.23 -8.63 8.24
C GLU A 30 -3.65 -7.72 7.07
N TYR A 31 -4.22 -8.34 6.01
CA TYR A 31 -5.14 -7.62 5.13
C TYR A 31 -6.47 -7.48 5.86
N ASP A 32 -6.57 -6.53 6.79
CA ASP A 32 -7.84 -6.07 7.34
C ASP A 32 -8.09 -4.66 6.83
N TYR A 33 -9.08 -4.55 5.95
CA TYR A 33 -9.63 -3.28 5.52
C TYR A 33 -10.64 -2.87 6.60
N ASP A 34 -10.36 -1.76 7.29
CA ASP A 34 -11.31 -0.92 8.03
C ASP A 34 -11.54 -1.24 9.52
N ASP A 35 -10.80 -0.56 10.41
CA ASP A 35 -11.43 0.15 11.54
C ASP A 35 -10.56 1.33 12.01
N HIS A 36 -11.22 2.45 12.24
CA HIS A 36 -10.65 3.70 12.73
C HIS A 36 -10.13 3.55 14.17
N GLU A 37 -8.96 4.12 14.49
CA GLU A 37 -8.73 5.06 15.62
C GLU A 37 -7.23 5.19 16.01
N ASP A 38 -6.83 6.45 16.25
CA ASP A 38 -5.67 6.89 17.03
C ASP A 38 -4.23 6.62 16.51
N HIS A 39 -3.79 7.49 15.60
CA HIS A 39 -2.37 7.88 15.57
C HIS A 39 -2.24 9.41 15.58
N ASP A 40 -2.41 10.00 16.77
CA ASP A 40 -1.80 11.29 17.12
C ASP A 40 -0.27 11.07 17.24
N HIS A 41 0.37 10.93 16.08
CA HIS A 41 1.82 11.02 15.97
C HIS A 41 2.14 12.27 15.18
N SER A 42 2.35 13.34 15.93
CA SER A 42 2.94 14.58 15.45
C SER A 42 4.37 14.30 14.93
N LEU A 43 4.46 13.87 13.68
CA LEU A 43 5.66 13.96 12.85
C LEU A 43 5.57 15.28 12.09
N SER A 44 5.95 16.37 12.78
CA SER A 44 6.22 17.64 12.11
C SER A 44 7.30 17.40 11.04
N ASP A 45 6.92 17.58 9.78
CA ASP A 45 7.75 17.83 8.57
C ASP A 45 7.55 16.87 7.36
N SER A 46 6.59 15.95 7.39
CA SER A 46 6.07 15.33 6.16
C SER A 46 4.90 16.16 5.63
N GLN A 47 5.18 16.98 4.62
CA GLN A 47 4.30 18.02 4.07
C GLN A 47 2.92 17.51 3.61
N THR A 48 1.95 17.66 4.51
CA THR A 48 0.57 18.14 4.25
C THR A 48 -0.22 17.47 3.12
N PHE A 49 -0.27 16.14 3.08
CA PHE A 49 -1.43 15.48 2.49
C PHE A 49 -2.47 15.27 3.59
N GLN A 50 -3.40 16.21 3.74
CA GLN A 50 -4.58 16.02 4.58
C GLN A 50 -5.63 15.32 3.75
N TRP A 51 -5.93 14.07 4.10
CA TRP A 51 -7.03 13.32 3.49
C TRP A 51 -8.32 14.14 3.64
N PRO A 52 -9.08 14.39 2.55
CA PRO A 52 -10.29 15.17 2.64
C PRO A 52 -11.25 14.52 3.64
N ARG A 53 -11.80 15.30 4.57
CA ARG A 53 -12.85 14.82 5.49
C ARG A 53 -14.12 14.55 4.70
N LEU A 54 -14.29 13.31 4.24
CA LEU A 54 -15.47 12.84 3.53
C LEU A 54 -16.35 12.01 4.46
N SER A 55 -17.63 11.84 4.08
CA SER A 55 -18.46 10.80 4.70
C SER A 55 -17.96 9.43 4.26
N ASP A 56 -18.07 8.41 5.12
CA ASP A 56 -17.62 7.04 4.90
C ASP A 56 -18.02 6.49 3.51
N GLN A 57 -19.24 6.81 3.06
CA GLN A 57 -19.72 6.37 1.74
C GLN A 57 -18.97 7.04 0.57
N ASN A 58 -18.58 8.30 0.73
CA ASN A 58 -17.83 9.04 -0.29
C ASN A 58 -16.33 8.75 -0.20
N GLU A 59 -15.82 8.44 0.99
CA GLU A 59 -14.46 7.93 1.18
C GLU A 59 -14.26 6.58 0.52
N ALA A 60 -15.19 5.63 0.70
CA ALA A 60 -15.14 4.33 0.02
C ALA A 60 -15.19 4.49 -1.51
N ARG A 61 -16.07 5.37 -2.02
CA ARG A 61 -16.14 5.70 -3.45
C ARG A 61 -14.84 6.33 -3.97
N LEU A 62 -14.26 7.25 -3.19
CA LEU A 62 -12.99 7.88 -3.53
C LEU A 62 -11.88 6.84 -3.64
N ARG A 63 -11.72 5.98 -2.62
CA ARG A 63 -10.70 4.92 -2.62
C ARG A 63 -10.85 3.99 -3.81
N SER A 64 -12.06 3.47 -4.05
CA SER A 64 -12.30 2.58 -5.18
C SER A 64 -11.95 3.22 -6.52
N CYS A 65 -12.34 4.48 -6.72
CA CYS A 65 -12.06 5.20 -7.96
C CYS A 65 -10.55 5.49 -8.11
N LEU A 66 -9.87 5.88 -7.02
CA LEU A 66 -8.43 6.11 -7.02
C LEU A 66 -7.63 4.85 -7.36
N GLU A 67 -7.98 3.71 -6.76
CA GLU A 67 -7.33 2.43 -7.04
C GLU A 67 -7.49 2.02 -8.51
N GLU A 68 -8.67 2.20 -9.09
CA GLU A 68 -8.88 1.93 -10.52
C GLU A 68 -8.04 2.85 -11.41
N ILE A 69 -7.99 4.15 -11.10
CA ILE A 69 -7.18 5.10 -11.86
C ILE A 69 -5.68 4.78 -11.72
N HIS A 70 -5.23 4.44 -10.51
CA HIS A 70 -3.85 4.06 -10.24
C HIS A 70 -3.48 2.74 -10.93
N SER A 71 -4.40 1.78 -11.02
CA SER A 71 -4.20 0.54 -11.79
C SER A 71 -3.97 0.80 -13.30
N VAL A 72 -4.63 1.83 -13.86
CA VAL A 72 -4.49 2.19 -15.28
C VAL A 72 -3.25 3.06 -15.55
N ILE A 73 -3.00 4.06 -14.72
CA ILE A 73 -1.95 5.09 -14.93
C ILE A 73 -0.64 4.73 -14.22
N GLY A 74 -0.69 3.86 -13.21
CA GLY A 74 0.41 3.52 -12.30
C GLY A 74 0.82 4.69 -11.40
N ASP A 75 2.08 4.70 -10.98
CA ASP A 75 2.69 5.75 -10.16
C ASP A 75 3.07 7.02 -10.94
N SER A 76 2.50 7.23 -12.12
CA SER A 76 2.85 8.35 -13.00
C SER A 76 2.35 9.70 -12.48
N VAL A 77 1.38 9.70 -11.55
CA VAL A 77 0.74 10.91 -11.02
C VAL A 77 0.65 10.82 -9.49
N PRO A 78 1.01 11.88 -8.75
CA PRO A 78 0.96 11.84 -7.30
C PRO A 78 -0.49 11.83 -6.78
N GLN A 79 -0.70 11.09 -5.69
CA GLN A 79 -2.04 10.82 -5.14
C GLN A 79 -2.84 12.08 -4.76
N HIS A 80 -2.18 13.16 -4.34
CA HIS A 80 -2.85 14.41 -4.02
C HIS A 80 -3.54 15.07 -5.23
N ILE A 81 -2.95 14.95 -6.42
CA ILE A 81 -3.56 15.46 -7.67
C ILE A 81 -4.72 14.56 -8.08
N LEU A 82 -4.54 13.24 -7.97
CA LEU A 82 -5.58 12.27 -8.26
C LEU A 82 -6.83 12.53 -7.40
N VAL A 83 -6.66 12.70 -6.09
CA VAL A 83 -7.77 13.00 -5.17
C VAL A 83 -8.50 14.27 -5.56
N ASP A 84 -7.79 15.36 -5.86
CA ASP A 84 -8.40 16.62 -6.30
C ASP A 84 -9.16 16.47 -7.63
N THR A 85 -8.60 15.75 -8.61
CA THR A 85 -9.27 15.49 -9.89
C THR A 85 -10.51 14.62 -9.75
N VAL A 86 -10.45 13.56 -8.96
CA VAL A 86 -11.59 12.66 -8.72
C VAL A 86 -12.71 13.39 -7.99
N MET A 87 -12.39 14.24 -7.01
CA MET A 87 -13.37 15.09 -6.34
C MET A 87 -14.03 16.08 -7.28
N LYS A 88 -13.30 16.65 -8.25
CA LYS A 88 -13.85 17.55 -9.29
C LYS A 88 -14.72 16.83 -10.31
N CYS A 89 -14.53 15.52 -10.48
CA CYS A 89 -15.26 14.69 -11.43
C CYS A 89 -16.41 13.90 -10.78
N ASP A 90 -16.81 14.21 -9.54
CA ASP A 90 -17.90 13.51 -8.82
C ASP A 90 -17.72 11.97 -8.78
N PHE A 91 -16.47 11.49 -8.68
CA PHE A 91 -16.13 10.05 -8.70
C PHE A 91 -16.44 9.32 -10.03
N ASP A 92 -16.61 10.03 -11.15
CA ASP A 92 -16.71 9.43 -12.49
C ASP A 92 -15.32 8.96 -12.97
N LEU A 93 -15.12 7.65 -13.09
CA LEU A 93 -13.86 7.04 -13.57
C LEU A 93 -13.41 7.58 -14.93
N GLU A 94 -14.30 7.57 -15.93
CA GLU A 94 -13.96 7.96 -17.30
C GLU A 94 -13.51 9.42 -17.38
N LYS A 95 -14.23 10.33 -16.69
CA LYS A 95 -13.89 11.75 -16.67
C LYS A 95 -12.62 12.03 -15.88
N ALA A 96 -12.44 11.35 -14.74
CA ALA A 96 -11.24 11.50 -13.94
C ALA A 96 -9.99 11.04 -14.70
N LEU A 97 -10.07 9.89 -15.37
CA LEU A 97 -8.99 9.42 -16.25
C LEU A 97 -8.69 10.41 -17.38
N ASP A 98 -9.71 10.87 -18.10
CA ASP A 98 -9.54 11.86 -19.17
C ASP A 98 -8.86 13.14 -18.66
N ALA A 99 -9.31 13.66 -17.52
CA ALA A 99 -8.72 14.83 -16.88
C ALA A 99 -7.25 14.61 -16.49
N VAL A 100 -6.93 13.48 -15.85
CA VAL A 100 -5.56 13.15 -15.45
C VAL A 100 -4.64 12.99 -16.66
N LEU A 101 -5.09 12.28 -17.68
CA LEU A 101 -4.34 12.09 -18.93
C LEU A 101 -4.12 13.42 -19.65
N SER A 102 -5.12 14.31 -19.67
CA SER A 102 -4.99 15.63 -20.28
C SER A 102 -3.93 16.49 -19.59
N LEU A 103 -3.81 16.41 -18.26
CA LEU A 103 -2.78 17.10 -17.48
C LEU A 103 -1.38 16.56 -17.80
N GLN A 104 -1.24 15.26 -17.96
CA GLN A 104 0.04 14.64 -18.35
C GLN A 104 0.47 15.09 -19.74
N VAL A 105 -0.43 15.07 -20.72
CA VAL A 105 -0.12 15.49 -22.10
C VAL A 105 0.39 16.94 -22.16
N HIS A 106 -0.16 17.83 -21.32
CA HIS A 106 0.27 19.22 -21.25
C HIS A 106 1.65 19.44 -20.58
N GLN A 107 2.14 18.47 -19.79
CA GLN A 107 3.45 18.54 -19.13
C GLN A 107 4.60 18.07 -20.05
N PHE A 108 4.30 17.40 -21.16
CA PHE A 108 5.27 16.84 -22.10
C PHE A 108 5.45 17.66 -23.40
N PHE A 109 4.87 18.86 -23.50
CA PHE A 109 5.01 19.78 -24.64
C PHE A 109 5.41 21.19 -24.17
#